data_AF-A0A101CF08-F1
#
_entry.id   AF-A0A101CF08-F1
#
_cell.length_a   1.000
_cell.length_b   1.000
_cell.length_c   1.000
_cell.angle_alpha   90.00
_cell.angle_beta   90.00
_cell.angle_gamma   90.00
#
_symmetry.space_group_name_H-M   'P 1'
#
loop_
_entity.id
_entity.type
_entity.pdbx_description
1 polymer ?
#
loop_
_entity_poly.entity_id
_entity_poly.type
_entity_poly.pdbx_seq_one_letter_code
_entity_poly.pdbx_strand_id
1 'polypeptide(L)'
;MKTLIVFLFSIFSLSLYSQNDKPKRSAYSLEIAATETQQYGMEVKESPYFVKEKILQIYCGEKIFVECEIEADTISSMKVVEKNINPEKTIIIDFSQNAENRKEIRTDLYVKNPFSKILKYNASMFTPISQKWKSTSIIPIDPKLENFEMWPHSIITLVLENWKLE
;
A
#
# COMPACT_ATOMS: atom_id res chain seq x y z
N MET A 1 -30.98 29.26 -35.11
CA MET A 1 -31.37 28.36 -34.00
C MET A 1 -30.76 26.96 -34.19
N LYS A 2 -29.43 26.78 -34.27
CA LYS A 2 -28.82 25.43 -34.48
C LYS A 2 -27.42 25.18 -33.87
N THR A 3 -26.84 26.08 -33.08
CA THR A 3 -25.41 25.98 -32.70
C THR A 3 -25.15 26.07 -31.18
N LEU A 4 -26.08 25.63 -30.33
CA LEU A 4 -25.94 25.75 -28.87
C LEU A 4 -26.11 24.44 -28.07
N ILE A 5 -25.97 23.27 -28.70
CA ILE A 5 -26.24 21.97 -28.03
C ILE A 5 -25.00 21.05 -27.93
N VAL A 6 -23.82 21.45 -28.43
CA VAL A 6 -22.66 20.52 -28.46
C VAL A 6 -21.74 20.63 -27.23
N PHE A 7 -21.83 21.68 -26.41
CA PHE A 7 -20.89 21.88 -25.29
C PHE A 7 -21.22 21.13 -23.98
N LEU A 8 -22.40 20.52 -23.84
CA LEU A 8 -22.80 19.90 -22.57
C LEU A 8 -22.31 18.46 -22.39
N PHE A 9 -21.80 17.80 -23.44
CA PHE A 9 -21.40 16.39 -23.38
C PHE A 9 -19.93 16.14 -22.99
N SER A 10 -19.07 17.16 -23.03
CA SER A 10 -17.63 17.00 -22.75
C SER A 10 -17.26 17.07 -21.26
N ILE A 11 -18.19 17.44 -20.37
CA ILE A 11 -17.89 17.60 -18.93
C ILE A 11 -18.14 16.29 -18.16
N PHE A 12 -18.95 15.36 -18.67
CA PHE A 12 -19.31 14.13 -17.95
C PHE A 12 -18.23 13.04 -17.95
N SER A 13 -17.30 13.04 -18.91
CA SER A 13 -16.28 11.98 -19.05
C SER A 13 -15.13 12.09 -18.06
N LEU A 14 -14.87 13.27 -17.48
CA LEU A 14 -13.78 13.45 -16.50
C LEU A 14 -14.18 13.01 -15.08
N SER A 15 -15.48 12.98 -14.78
CA SER A 15 -16.03 12.62 -13.46
C SER A 15 -16.02 11.12 -13.14
N LEU A 16 -15.72 10.24 -14.10
CA LEU A 16 -15.67 8.79 -13.86
C LEU A 16 -14.34 8.33 -13.23
N TYR A 17 -13.23 9.01 -13.53
CA TYR A 17 -11.90 8.59 -13.05
C TYR A 17 -11.67 8.86 -11.56
N SER A 18 -12.32 9.87 -10.99
CA SER A 18 -12.19 10.20 -9.56
C SER A 18 -12.96 9.26 -8.63
N GLN A 19 -13.87 8.43 -9.16
CA GLN A 19 -14.77 7.62 -8.31
C GLN A 19 -14.09 6.42 -7.65
N ASN A 20 -12.93 5.99 -8.15
CA ASN A 20 -12.20 4.84 -7.63
C ASN A 20 -11.08 5.24 -6.65
N ASP A 21 -10.86 6.53 -6.43
CA ASP A 21 -9.79 7.03 -5.56
C ASP A 21 -10.14 6.78 -4.09
N LYS A 22 -9.19 6.20 -3.34
CA LYS A 22 -9.31 5.93 -1.90
C LYS A 22 -8.14 6.60 -1.16
N PRO A 23 -8.07 7.94 -1.12
CA PRO A 23 -6.90 8.66 -0.60
C PRO A 23 -6.66 8.43 0.90
N LYS A 24 -7.71 8.03 1.63
CA LYS A 24 -7.67 7.81 3.08
C LYS A 24 -8.12 6.40 3.44
N ARG A 25 -7.52 5.87 4.51
CA ARG A 25 -8.05 4.72 5.24
C ARG A 25 -9.19 5.16 6.14
N SER A 26 -10.24 4.36 6.22
CA SER A 26 -11.28 4.50 7.23
C SER A 26 -10.70 4.22 8.62
N ALA A 27 -11.35 4.72 9.68
CA ALA A 27 -10.96 4.38 11.05
C ALA A 27 -11.31 2.92 11.38
N TYR A 28 -10.48 2.25 12.18
CA TYR A 28 -10.71 0.89 12.67
C TYR A 28 -9.83 0.57 13.90
N SER A 29 -10.21 -0.47 14.65
CA SER A 29 -9.36 -1.04 15.71
C SER A 29 -8.39 -2.06 15.09
N LEU A 30 -7.09 -1.80 15.23
CA LEU A 30 -6.03 -2.74 14.87
C LEU A 30 -5.76 -3.65 16.07
N GLU A 31 -5.87 -4.96 15.86
CA GLU A 31 -5.52 -5.96 16.86
C GLU A 31 -4.58 -7.01 16.26
N ILE A 32 -3.41 -7.18 16.86
CA ILE A 32 -2.42 -8.20 16.45
C ILE A 32 -1.83 -8.92 17.66
N ALA A 33 -1.41 -10.16 17.46
CA ALA A 33 -0.59 -10.87 18.44
C ALA A 33 0.72 -10.11 18.62
N ALA A 34 1.09 -9.69 19.83
CA ALA A 34 2.39 -9.06 20.10
C ALA A 34 3.46 -10.09 20.44
N THR A 35 3.08 -11.09 21.23
CA THR A 35 3.89 -12.23 21.66
C THR A 35 2.99 -13.47 21.81
N GLU A 36 3.54 -14.60 22.24
CA GLU A 36 2.76 -15.81 22.51
C GLU A 36 1.56 -15.53 23.44
N THR A 37 1.74 -14.69 24.45
CA THR A 37 0.76 -14.44 25.52
C THR A 37 0.16 -13.03 25.50
N GLN A 38 0.71 -12.10 24.72
CA GLN A 38 0.28 -10.69 24.72
C GLN A 38 -0.36 -10.29 23.40
N GLN A 39 -1.46 -9.54 23.49
CA GLN A 39 -2.11 -8.87 22.35
C GLN A 39 -1.67 -7.40 22.32
N TYR A 40 -1.55 -6.84 21.12
CA TYR A 40 -1.44 -5.40 20.90
C TYR A 40 -2.72 -4.90 20.25
N GLY A 41 -3.26 -3.80 20.76
CA GLY A 41 -4.44 -3.14 20.24
C GLY A 41 -4.21 -1.64 20.11
N MET A 42 -4.70 -1.02 19.04
CA MET A 42 -4.75 0.43 18.91
C MET A 42 -5.88 0.89 17.99
N GLU A 43 -6.39 2.09 18.25
CA GLU A 43 -7.31 2.77 17.33
C GLU A 43 -6.53 3.43 16.19
N VAL A 44 -6.73 2.94 14.97
CA VAL A 44 -6.27 3.61 13.75
C VAL A 44 -7.35 4.60 13.36
N LYS A 45 -7.06 5.89 13.52
CA LYS A 45 -7.96 6.97 13.08
C LYS A 45 -7.99 7.04 11.56
N GLU A 46 -9.05 7.63 11.01
CA GLU A 46 -9.09 7.99 9.60
C GLU A 46 -7.86 8.84 9.27
N SER A 47 -7.11 8.43 8.26
CA SER A 47 -5.88 9.11 7.87
C SER A 47 -5.59 8.89 6.38
N PRO A 48 -4.72 9.69 5.76
CA PRO A 48 -4.17 9.35 4.45
C PRO A 48 -3.36 8.05 4.50
N TYR A 49 -3.31 7.32 3.39
CA TYR A 49 -2.32 6.24 3.21
C TYR A 49 -0.92 6.79 2.98
N PHE A 50 -0.80 7.81 2.12
CA PHE A 50 0.44 8.55 1.89
C PHE A 50 0.59 9.67 2.91
N VAL A 51 1.53 9.51 3.85
CA VAL A 51 1.79 10.50 4.92
C VAL A 51 2.59 11.70 4.42
N LYS A 52 3.31 11.50 3.31
CA LYS A 52 3.95 12.51 2.46
C LYS A 52 3.96 11.99 1.02
N GLU A 53 4.33 12.82 0.07
CA GLU A 53 4.48 12.41 -1.33
C GLU A 53 5.33 11.14 -1.45
N LYS A 54 4.74 10.07 -2.03
CA LYS A 54 5.38 8.75 -2.24
C LYS A 54 5.94 8.08 -0.98
N ILE A 55 5.53 8.52 0.22
CA ILE A 55 5.79 7.85 1.49
C ILE A 55 4.50 7.19 1.95
N LEU A 56 4.39 5.90 1.67
CA LEU A 56 3.22 5.08 1.98
C LEU A 56 3.37 4.50 3.38
N GLN A 57 2.40 4.74 4.25
CA GLN A 57 2.28 3.98 5.49
C GLN A 57 1.23 2.88 5.29
N ILE A 58 1.49 1.67 5.76
CA ILE A 58 0.53 0.56 5.78
C ILE A 58 0.53 -0.10 7.16
N TYR A 59 -0.65 -0.45 7.67
CA TYR A 59 -0.84 -1.14 8.94
C TYR A 59 -1.10 -2.62 8.71
N CYS A 60 -0.75 -3.47 9.69
CA CYS A 60 -1.00 -4.90 9.60
C CYS A 60 -2.50 -5.18 9.46
N GLY A 61 -2.85 -6.11 8.57
CA GLY A 61 -4.21 -6.40 8.14
C GLY A 61 -4.69 -5.59 6.93
N GLU A 62 -3.94 -4.58 6.48
CA GLU A 62 -4.32 -3.80 5.29
C GLU A 62 -3.91 -4.52 3.98
N LYS A 63 -4.86 -4.55 3.04
CA LYS A 63 -4.64 -4.87 1.63
C LYS A 63 -5.06 -3.68 0.79
N ILE A 64 -4.16 -3.19 -0.07
CA ILE A 64 -4.38 -1.98 -0.87
C ILE A 64 -3.91 -2.15 -2.31
N PHE A 65 -4.48 -1.31 -3.16
CA PHE A 65 -4.12 -1.17 -4.57
C PHE A 65 -3.54 0.22 -4.79
N VAL A 66 -2.30 0.29 -5.26
CA VAL A 66 -1.60 1.55 -5.50
C VAL A 66 -1.43 1.74 -7.00
N GLU A 67 -2.31 2.54 -7.59
CA GLU A 67 -2.23 2.92 -9.00
C GLU A 67 -1.15 3.98 -9.18
N CYS A 68 -0.27 3.78 -10.16
CA CYS A 68 0.86 4.66 -10.43
C CYS A 68 0.77 5.24 -11.85
N GLU A 69 1.18 6.49 -12.02
CA GLU A 69 1.47 7.05 -13.33
C GLU A 69 2.99 7.05 -13.56
N ILE A 70 3.40 6.65 -14.76
CA ILE A 70 4.81 6.52 -15.13
C ILE A 70 5.13 7.53 -16.23
N GLU A 71 6.11 8.39 -15.99
CA GLU A 71 6.62 9.36 -16.96
C GLU A 71 8.13 9.22 -17.05
N ALA A 72 8.65 9.07 -18.28
CA ALA A 72 10.09 8.93 -18.54
C ALA A 72 10.76 7.93 -17.57
N ASP A 73 10.18 6.74 -17.47
CA ASP A 73 10.66 5.63 -16.63
C ASP A 73 10.67 5.87 -15.11
N THR A 74 10.05 6.95 -14.64
CA THR A 74 9.91 7.27 -13.22
C THR A 74 8.45 7.23 -12.80
N ILE A 75 8.17 6.75 -11.59
CA ILE A 75 6.84 6.87 -10.99
C ILE A 75 6.57 8.36 -10.74
N SER A 76 5.75 9.02 -11.56
CA SER A 76 5.44 10.45 -11.45
C SER A 76 4.44 10.70 -10.34
N SER A 77 3.39 9.87 -10.24
CA SER A 77 2.40 9.94 -9.17
C SER A 77 1.95 8.57 -8.68
N MET A 78 1.42 8.53 -7.46
CA MET A 78 0.89 7.33 -6.82
C MET A 78 -0.41 7.68 -6.10
N LYS A 79 -1.43 6.83 -6.23
CA LYS A 79 -2.69 6.96 -5.49
C LYS A 79 -3.21 5.60 -5.07
N VAL A 80 -3.82 5.55 -3.90
CA VAL A 80 -4.55 4.34 -3.47
C VAL A 80 -5.92 4.35 -4.11
N VAL A 81 -6.33 3.21 -4.66
CA VAL A 81 -7.63 3.03 -5.31
C VAL A 81 -8.42 1.92 -4.64
N GLU A 82 -9.75 1.98 -4.72
CA GLU A 82 -10.63 0.99 -4.10
C GLU A 82 -10.60 -0.36 -4.84
N LYS A 83 -10.58 -0.33 -6.17
CA LYS A 83 -10.54 -1.51 -7.03
C LYS A 83 -9.36 -1.45 -8.01
N ASN A 84 -8.74 -2.59 -8.27
CA ASN A 84 -7.70 -2.72 -9.29
C ASN A 84 -8.32 -2.79 -10.70
N ILE A 85 -8.72 -1.63 -11.24
CA ILE A 85 -9.30 -1.49 -12.59
C ILE A 85 -8.21 -1.52 -13.67
N ASN A 86 -6.98 -1.09 -13.33
CA ASN A 86 -5.84 -0.99 -14.24
C ASN A 86 -4.65 -1.84 -13.73
N PRO A 87 -4.69 -3.19 -13.86
CA PRO A 87 -3.69 -4.09 -13.28
C PRO A 87 -2.25 -3.86 -13.76
N GLU A 88 -2.07 -3.32 -14.95
CA GLU A 88 -0.79 -3.05 -15.58
C GLU A 88 -0.02 -1.88 -14.96
N LYS A 89 -0.71 -1.04 -14.19
CA LYS A 89 -0.11 0.11 -13.49
C LYS A 89 -0.42 0.14 -11.98
N THR A 90 -0.93 -0.96 -11.44
CA THR A 90 -1.36 -1.06 -10.04
C THR A 90 -0.49 -2.02 -9.25
N ILE A 91 0.26 -1.49 -8.28
CA ILE A 91 1.00 -2.29 -7.30
C ILE A 91 -0.03 -2.84 -6.31
N ILE A 92 0.00 -4.15 -6.07
CA ILE A 92 -0.83 -4.79 -5.04
C ILE A 92 0.04 -4.96 -3.80
N ILE A 93 -0.45 -4.53 -2.65
CA ILE A 93 0.25 -4.66 -1.37
C ILE A 93 -0.71 -5.32 -0.38
N ASP A 94 -0.27 -6.38 0.27
CA ASP A 94 -1.02 -7.10 1.30
C ASP A 94 -0.08 -7.33 2.49
N PHE A 95 -0.41 -6.73 3.63
CA PHE A 95 0.41 -6.79 4.83
C PHE A 95 -0.39 -7.42 5.95
N SER A 96 0.00 -8.62 6.37
CA SER A 96 -0.81 -9.45 7.27
C SER A 96 0.04 -10.17 8.31
N GLN A 97 -0.61 -10.64 9.37
CA GLN A 97 0.02 -11.46 10.39
C GLN A 97 -0.61 -12.85 10.38
N ASN A 98 0.23 -13.88 10.39
CA ASN A 98 -0.16 -15.21 10.81
C ASN A 98 0.18 -15.40 12.29
N ALA A 99 -0.84 -15.61 13.10
CA ALA A 99 -0.71 -15.90 14.53
C ALA A 99 -1.62 -17.06 14.98
N GLU A 100 -1.98 -17.96 14.05
CA GLU A 100 -2.76 -19.17 14.37
C GLU A 100 -2.05 -20.01 15.44
N ASN A 101 -0.75 -20.22 15.25
CA ASN A 101 0.15 -20.73 16.28
C ASN A 101 0.88 -19.55 16.96
N ARG A 102 0.49 -19.25 18.19
CA ARG A 102 1.07 -18.14 18.98
C ARG A 102 2.57 -18.28 19.26
N LYS A 103 3.15 -19.47 19.10
CA LYS A 103 4.61 -19.70 19.21
C LYS A 103 5.38 -19.36 17.93
N GLU A 104 4.68 -19.26 16.81
CA GLU A 104 5.23 -19.08 15.47
C GLU A 104 4.62 -17.85 14.80
N ILE A 105 4.51 -16.75 15.55
CA ILE A 105 3.97 -15.50 15.02
C ILE A 105 4.87 -15.00 13.89
N ARG A 106 4.25 -14.74 12.75
CA ARG A 106 4.91 -14.21 11.57
C ARG A 106 4.12 -13.06 10.99
N THR A 107 4.82 -12.03 10.56
CA THR A 107 4.22 -10.96 9.76
C THR A 107 4.75 -11.06 8.34
N ASP A 108 3.85 -11.00 7.37
CA ASP A 108 4.09 -11.22 5.96
C ASP A 108 3.74 -9.93 5.18
N LEU A 109 4.62 -9.50 4.28
CA LEU A 109 4.36 -8.46 3.29
C LEU A 109 4.42 -9.09 1.90
N TYR A 110 3.27 -9.14 1.25
CA TYR A 110 3.17 -9.47 -0.17
C TYR A 110 3.12 -8.18 -1.00
N VAL A 111 3.95 -8.11 -2.04
CA VAL A 111 3.91 -7.01 -3.02
C VAL A 111 3.98 -7.57 -4.43
N LYS A 112 3.05 -7.15 -5.29
CA LYS A 112 3.04 -7.47 -6.72
C LYS A 112 3.50 -6.27 -7.53
N ASN A 113 4.55 -6.47 -8.32
CA ASN A 113 5.05 -5.49 -9.28
C ASN A 113 4.29 -5.61 -10.62
N PRO A 114 3.53 -4.59 -11.03
CA PRO A 114 2.79 -4.62 -12.28
C PRO A 114 3.65 -4.19 -13.47
N PHE A 115 4.87 -3.70 -13.27
CA PHE A 115 5.66 -3.04 -14.30
C PHE A 115 6.56 -4.01 -15.07
N SER A 116 7.06 -3.56 -16.22
CA SER A 116 8.08 -4.27 -17.02
C SER A 116 9.52 -3.98 -16.55
N LYS A 117 9.68 -3.43 -15.34
CA LYS A 117 10.94 -3.00 -14.73
C LYS A 117 11.03 -3.52 -13.31
N ILE A 118 12.23 -3.63 -12.76
CA ILE A 118 12.45 -4.03 -11.38
C ILE A 118 11.91 -2.91 -10.48
N LEU A 119 11.02 -3.27 -9.54
CA LEU A 119 10.49 -2.35 -8.55
C LEU A 119 11.37 -2.40 -7.29
N LYS A 120 11.90 -1.25 -6.89
CA LYS A 120 12.66 -1.07 -5.65
C LYS A 120 11.99 -0.06 -4.74
N TYR A 121 12.08 -0.29 -3.43
CA TYR A 121 11.66 0.64 -2.39
C TYR A 121 12.38 0.31 -1.08
N ASN A 122 12.39 1.27 -0.16
CA ASN A 122 12.88 1.08 1.19
C ASN A 122 11.70 0.81 2.12
N ALA A 123 11.94 0.08 3.21
CA ALA A 123 10.96 -0.12 4.26
C ALA A 123 11.53 0.19 5.65
N SER A 124 10.68 0.77 6.49
CA SER A 124 10.90 0.87 7.94
C SER A 124 9.70 0.30 8.67
N MET A 125 9.96 -0.42 9.76
CA MET A 125 8.94 -1.08 10.56
C MET A 125 8.81 -0.47 11.96
N PHE A 126 7.61 -0.53 12.51
CA PHE A 126 7.33 -0.22 13.91
C PHE A 126 6.67 -1.44 14.56
N THR A 127 7.27 -1.95 15.64
CA THR A 127 6.84 -3.22 16.26
C THR A 127 6.25 -3.02 17.65
N PRO A 128 5.35 -3.91 18.11
CA PRO A 128 4.76 -3.82 19.44
C PRO A 128 5.80 -3.82 20.57
N ILE A 129 6.88 -4.59 20.40
CA ILE A 129 7.92 -4.77 21.42
C ILE A 129 8.88 -3.59 21.44
N SER A 130 9.36 -3.13 20.28
CA SER A 130 10.43 -2.13 20.23
C SER A 130 9.93 -0.69 20.36
N GLN A 131 8.68 -0.44 19.94
CA GLN A 131 8.06 0.90 19.95
C GLN A 131 8.95 1.98 19.30
N LYS A 132 9.76 1.60 18.31
CA LYS A 132 10.69 2.46 17.59
C LYS A 132 10.70 2.09 16.12
N TRP A 133 10.89 3.10 15.27
CA TRP A 133 11.13 2.87 13.84
C TRP A 133 12.49 2.22 13.63
N LYS A 134 12.51 1.14 12.85
CA LYS A 134 13.73 0.45 12.43
C LYS A 134 13.66 0.16 10.93
N SER A 135 14.72 0.48 10.21
CA SER A 135 14.83 0.11 8.80
C SER A 135 14.91 -1.40 8.65
N THR A 136 14.36 -1.91 7.56
CA THR A 136 14.49 -3.30 7.13
C THR A 136 14.91 -3.35 5.67
N SER A 137 15.60 -4.44 5.31
CA SER A 137 15.89 -4.74 3.91
C SER A 137 14.63 -5.25 3.22
N ILE A 138 14.51 -4.95 1.94
CA ILE A 138 13.49 -5.46 1.03
C ILE A 138 14.19 -5.95 -0.23
N ILE A 139 13.79 -7.11 -0.73
CA ILE A 139 14.30 -7.66 -1.98
C ILE A 139 13.61 -6.93 -3.16
N PRO A 140 14.39 -6.41 -4.12
CA PRO A 140 13.84 -5.86 -5.37
C PRO A 140 12.90 -6.84 -6.05
N ILE A 141 11.80 -6.33 -6.60
CA ILE A 141 10.76 -7.18 -7.20
C ILE A 141 10.91 -7.14 -8.70
N ASP A 142 11.21 -8.29 -9.30
CA ASP A 142 11.38 -8.43 -10.75
C ASP A 142 10.11 -8.03 -11.54
N PRO A 143 10.27 -7.69 -12.83
CA PRO A 143 9.16 -7.31 -13.70
C PRO A 143 8.01 -8.32 -13.70
N LYS A 144 6.78 -7.84 -13.50
CA LYS A 144 5.54 -8.64 -13.51
C LYS A 144 5.49 -9.77 -12.46
N LEU A 145 6.43 -9.81 -11.52
CA LEU A 145 6.49 -10.79 -10.44
C LEU A 145 5.98 -10.20 -9.12
N GLU A 146 6.02 -11.04 -8.11
CA GLU A 146 5.64 -10.74 -6.75
C GLU A 146 6.72 -11.20 -5.77
N ASN A 147 6.77 -10.56 -4.61
CA ASN A 147 7.68 -10.89 -3.52
C ASN A 147 6.88 -11.09 -2.23
N PHE A 148 7.40 -11.95 -1.37
CA PHE A 148 6.96 -12.22 -0.01
C PHE A 148 8.11 -11.97 0.95
N GLU A 149 8.01 -10.89 1.71
CA GLU A 149 8.90 -10.64 2.85
C GLU A 149 8.26 -11.22 4.10
N MET A 150 9.04 -11.93 4.90
CA MET A 150 8.56 -12.62 6.10
C MET A 150 9.43 -12.26 7.30
N TRP A 151 8.79 -11.83 8.38
CA TRP A 151 9.45 -11.54 9.65
C TRP A 151 8.94 -12.45 10.76
N PRO A 152 9.81 -13.11 11.55
CA PRO A 152 9.43 -14.02 12.63
C PRO A 152 9.02 -13.25 13.90
N HIS A 153 8.29 -12.15 13.73
CA HIS A 153 7.78 -11.31 14.80
C HIS A 153 6.67 -10.40 14.28
N SER A 154 5.92 -9.84 15.22
CA SER A 154 4.81 -8.93 14.96
C SER A 154 5.26 -7.53 14.57
N ILE A 155 4.63 -6.96 13.55
CA ILE A 155 4.85 -5.59 13.11
C ILE A 155 3.51 -4.86 13.08
N ILE A 156 3.43 -3.66 13.67
CA ILE A 156 2.20 -2.85 13.71
C ILE A 156 1.98 -2.19 12.35
N THR A 157 3.03 -1.57 11.82
CA THR A 157 2.97 -0.76 10.61
C THR A 157 4.34 -0.72 9.91
N LEU A 158 4.29 -0.59 8.59
CA LEU A 158 5.41 -0.32 7.72
C LEU A 158 5.28 1.07 7.10
N VAL A 159 6.42 1.72 6.87
CA VAL A 159 6.56 2.87 5.98
C VAL A 159 7.40 2.43 4.79
N LEU A 160 6.84 2.59 3.60
CA LEU A 160 7.42 2.25 2.31
C LEU A 160 7.70 3.53 1.52
N GLU A 161 8.94 3.74 1.09
CA GLU A 161 9.39 4.99 0.48
C GLU A 161 10.49 4.77 -0.55
N ASN A 162 10.92 5.85 -1.22
CA ASN A 162 12.01 5.83 -2.22
C ASN A 162 11.76 4.83 -3.36
N TRP A 163 10.53 4.79 -3.86
CA TRP A 163 10.10 3.93 -4.96
C TRP A 163 10.86 4.24 -6.26
N LYS A 164 11.37 3.20 -6.93
CA LYS A 164 12.14 3.30 -8.17
C LYS A 164 11.79 2.15 -9.12
N LEU A 165 11.90 2.44 -10.42
CA LEU A 165 11.83 1.46 -11.51
C LEU A 165 13.20 1.39 -12.19
N GLU A 166 13.76 0.19 -12.31
CA GLU A 166 15.04 -0.07 -12.98
C GLU A 166 14.92 -1.08 -14.12
#